data_AF-A0A959NPM8-F1
#
_entry.id   AF-A0A959NPM8-F1
#
_cell.length_a   1.000
_cell.length_b   1.000
_cell.length_c   1.000
_cell.angle_alpha   90.00
_cell.angle_beta   90.00
_cell.angle_gamma   90.00
#
_symmetry.space_group_name_H-M   'P 1'
#
loop_
_entity.id
_entity.type
_entity.pdbx_description
1 polymer ?
#
loop_
_entity_poly.entity_id
_entity_poly.type
_entity_poly.pdbx_seq_one_letter_code
_entity_poly.pdbx_strand_id
1 'polypeptide(L)' 'MNKIILNIGLLLFFLSVIIFSQQGMLVQDVLLKSFIIFFVATLMLTILALSFIKAINKASIEKQKNFYS' A
#
# COMPACT_ATOMS: atom_id res chain seq x y z
N MET A 1 3.67 -9.43 5.22
CA MET A 1 3.35 -8.36 4.25
C MET A 1 2.59 -7.18 4.86
N ASN A 2 1.61 -7.40 5.76
CA ASN A 2 0.84 -6.29 6.33
C ASN A 2 1.69 -5.23 7.07
N LYS A 3 2.71 -5.64 7.83
CA LYS A 3 3.63 -4.70 8.52
C LYS A 3 4.44 -3.82 7.54
N ILE A 4 4.89 -4.39 6.42
CA ILE A 4 5.64 -3.65 5.40
C ILE A 4 4.72 -2.64 4.70
N ILE A 5 3.52 -3.06 4.32
CA ILE A 5 2.52 -2.19 3.68
C ILE A 5 2.15 -1.04 4.62
N LEU A 6 1.94 -1.33 5.91
CA LEU A 6 1.67 -0.30 6.92
C LEU A 6 2.85 0.68 7.07
N ASN A 7 4.09 0.20 7.11
CA ASN A 7 5.27 1.07 7.20
C ASN A 7 5.43 1.96 5.96
N ILE A 8 5.18 1.43 4.76
CA ILE A 8 5.19 2.21 3.51
C ILE A 8 4.06 3.26 3.53
N GLY A 9 2.87 2.86 3.97
CA GLY A 9 1.75 3.77 4.16
C GLY A 9 2.10 4.91 5.13
N LEU A 10 2.64 4.58 6.30
CA LEU A 10 3.05 5.57 7.30
C LEU A 10 4.15 6.50 6.78
N LEU A 11 5.09 6.00 5.98
CA LEU A 11 6.07 6.84 5.31
C LEU A 11 5.38 7.86 4.37
N LEU A 12 4.45 7.41 3.53
CA LEU A 12 3.68 8.28 2.64
C LEU A 12 2.81 9.27 3.41
N PHE A 13 2.27 8.87 4.56
CA PHE A 13 1.51 9.74 5.46
C PHE A 13 2.39 10.89 5.96
N PHE A 14 3.54 10.60 6.57
CA PHE A 14 4.44 11.64 7.07
C PHE A 14 5.01 12.52 5.96
N LEU A 15 5.30 11.94 4.79
CA LEU A 15 5.73 12.71 3.63
C LEU A 15 4.64 13.69 3.18
N SER A 16 3.38 13.24 3.15
CA SER A 16 2.23 14.08 2.81
C SER A 16 2.04 15.20 3.84
N VAL A 17 2.20 14.91 5.12
CA VAL A 17 2.13 15.92 6.20
C VAL A 17 3.19 16.99 5.98
N ILE A 18 4.43 16.62 5.67
CA ILE A 18 5.52 17.58 5.42
C ILE A 18 5.19 18.45 4.20
N ILE A 19 4.77 17.85 3.09
CA ILE A 19 4.44 18.57 1.84
C ILE A 19 3.29 19.55 2.07
N PHE A 20 2.21 19.11 2.71
CA PHE A 20 1.03 19.92 2.96
C PHE A 20 1.24 20.99 4.03
N SER A 21 2.08 20.72 5.04
CA SER A 21 2.47 21.71 6.04
C SER A 21 3.24 22.88 5.43
N GLN A 22 3.97 22.67 4.34
CA GLN A 22 4.71 23.74 3.64
C GLN A 22 3.81 24.66 2.81
N GLN A 23 2.53 24.30 2.59
CA GLN A 23 1.58 25.06 1.77
C GLN A 23 0.80 26.12 2.57
N GLY A 24 1.13 26.31 3.86
CA GLY A 24 0.44 27.28 4.72
C GLY A 24 -1.01 26.90 5.05
N MET A 25 -1.39 25.63 4.85
CA MET A 25 -2.72 25.12 5.19
C MET A 25 -2.92 25.00 6.70
N LEU A 26 -4.17 25.02 7.15
CA LEU A 26 -4.53 24.75 8.53
C LEU A 26 -4.14 23.30 8.91
N VAL A 27 -3.74 23.09 10.17
CA VAL A 27 -3.30 21.78 10.66
C VAL A 27 -4.34 20.69 10.44
N GLN A 28 -5.63 21.03 10.61
CA GLN A 28 -6.75 20.11 10.39
C GLN A 28 -6.80 19.64 8.92
N ASP A 29 -6.63 20.55 7.97
CA ASP A 29 -6.63 20.24 6.54
C ASP A 29 -5.41 19.42 6.12
N VAL A 30 -4.24 19.73 6.68
CA VAL A 30 -3.00 18.98 6.46
C VAL A 30 -3.20 17.52 6.90
N LEU A 31 -3.71 17.31 8.12
CA LEU A 31 -3.93 15.98 8.66
C LEU A 31 -4.98 15.21 7.86
N LEU A 32 -6.11 15.86 7.51
CA LEU A 32 -7.19 15.23 6.75
C LEU A 32 -6.71 14.78 5.36
N LYS A 33 -6.07 15.68 4.60
CA LYS A 33 -5.55 15.36 3.26
C LYS A 33 -4.47 14.28 3.32
N SER A 34 -3.55 14.37 4.27
CA SER A 34 -2.50 13.34 4.47
C SER A 34 -3.11 11.98 4.81
N PHE A 35 -4.14 11.96 5.66
CA PHE A 35 -4.83 10.74 6.04
C PHE A 35 -5.56 10.09 4.86
N ILE A 36 -6.19 10.88 3.99
CA ILE A 36 -6.81 10.39 2.76
C ILE A 36 -5.76 9.73 1.85
N ILE A 37 -4.61 10.39 1.64
CA ILE A 37 -3.52 9.82 0.83
C ILE A 37 -3.02 8.51 1.43
N PHE A 38 -2.78 8.49 2.75
CA PHE A 38 -2.39 7.29 3.48
C PHE A 38 -3.36 6.14 3.24
N PHE A 39 -4.66 6.39 3.42
CA PHE A 39 -5.69 5.36 3.31
C PHE A 39 -5.79 4.80 1.89
N VAL A 40 -5.83 5.68 0.89
CA VAL A 40 -5.90 5.28 -0.53
C VAL A 40 -4.65 4.52 -0.95
N ALA A 41 -3.46 5.02 -0.63
CA ALA A 41 -2.21 4.36 -0.97
C ALA A 41 -2.08 2.98 -0.31
N THR A 42 -2.43 2.88 0.97
CA THR A 42 -2.38 1.63 1.73
C THR A 42 -3.36 0.59 1.18
N LEU A 43 -4.58 0.99 0.82
CA LEU A 43 -5.54 0.11 0.16
C LEU A 43 -5.01 -0.40 -1.20
N MET A 44 -4.48 0.49 -2.03
CA MET A 44 -3.94 0.13 -3.34
C MET A 44 -2.76 -0.85 -3.23
N LEU A 45 -1.82 -0.57 -2.31
CA LEU A 45 -0.70 -1.46 -2.02
C LEU A 45 -1.18 -2.84 -1.54
N THR A 46 -2.23 -2.88 -0.72
CA THR A 46 -2.82 -4.14 -0.23
C THR A 46 -3.42 -4.95 -1.38
N ILE A 47 -4.17 -4.33 -2.27
CA ILE A 47 -4.77 -5.00 -3.44
C ILE A 47 -3.68 -5.53 -4.37
N LEU A 48 -2.66 -4.73 -4.66
CA LEU A 48 -1.51 -5.14 -5.47
C LEU A 48 -0.78 -6.34 -4.85
N ALA A 49 -0.47 -6.24 -3.56
CA ALA A 49 0.19 -7.27 -2.79
C ALA A 49 -0.57 -8.61 -2.83
N LEU A 50 -1.89 -8.59 -2.64
CA LEU A 50 -2.76 -9.77 -2.74
C LEU A 50 -2.78 -10.35 -4.16
N SER A 51 -2.80 -9.48 -5.17
CA SER A 51 -2.78 -9.89 -6.58
C SER A 51 -1.48 -10.61 -6.94
N PHE A 52 -0.34 -10.09 -6.48
CA PHE A 52 0.96 -10.76 -6.66
C PHE A 52 1.03 -12.11 -5.96
N ILE A 53 0.59 -12.21 -4.70
CA ILE A 53 0.55 -13.50 -3.98
C ILE A 53 -0.28 -14.51 -4.78
N LYS A 54 -1.46 -14.10 -5.26
CA LYS A 54 -2.35 -14.97 -6.02
C LYS A 54 -1.73 -15.45 -7.32
N ALA A 55 -1.03 -14.57 -8.05
CA ALA A 55 -0.32 -14.91 -9.28
C ALA A 55 0.81 -15.92 -9.03
N ILE A 56 1.62 -15.69 -7.98
CA ILE A 56 2.73 -16.59 -7.60
C ILE A 56 2.20 -17.97 -7.20
N ASN A 57 1.15 -18.02 -6.37
CA ASN A 57 0.55 -19.27 -5.93
C ASN A 57 -0.04 -20.05 -7.11
N LYS A 58 -0.73 -19.37 -8.05
CA LYS A 58 -1.26 -20.00 -9.25
C LYS A 58 -0.16 -20.63 -10.10
N ALA A 59 0.93 -19.89 -10.36
CA ALA A 59 2.07 -20.39 -11.13
C ALA A 59 2.74 -21.61 -10.46
N SER A 60 2.84 -21.62 -9.14
CA SER A 60 3.43 -22.75 -8.39
C SER A 60 2.56 -24.01 -8.46
N ILE A 61 1.24 -23.87 -8.32
CA ILE A 61 0.28 -24.99 -8.41
C ILE A 61 0.27 -25.58 -9.83
N GLU A 62 0.28 -24.73 -10.86
CA GLU A 62 0.29 -25.15 -12.26
C GLU A 62 1.57 -25.92 -12.62
N LYS A 63 2.72 -25.47 -12.10
CA LYS A 63 4.00 -26.18 -12.26
C LYS A 63 3.97 -27.57 -11.60
N GLN A 64 3.38 -27.71 -10.43
CA GLN A 64 3.27 -29.01 -9.74
C GLN A 64 2.37 -29.98 -10.51
N LYS A 65 1.25 -29.51 -11.07
CA LYS A 65 0.32 -30.34 -11.84
C LYS A 65 0.98 -30.96 -13.08
N ASN A 66 1.81 -30.19 -13.80
CA ASN A 66 2.53 -30.68 -14.99
C ASN A 66 3.67 -31.66 -14.67
N PHE A 67 4.12 -31.75 -13.40
CA PHE A 67 5.16 -32.71 -12.99
C PHE A 67 4.61 -34.09 -12.61
N TYR A 68 3.32 -34.21 -12.34
CA TYR A 68 2.66 -35.45 -11.91
C TYR A 68 1.61 -35.98 -12.92
N SER A 69 1.50 -35.38 -14.11
CA SER A 69 0.71 -35.90 -15.24
C SER A 69 1.62 -36.42 -16.34
#